data_AF-A0A6L7JCS5-F1
#
_entry.id   AF-A0A6L7JCS5-F1
#
_cell.length_a   1.000
_cell.length_b   1.000
_cell.length_c   1.000
_cell.angle_alpha   90.00
_cell.angle_beta   90.00
_cell.angle_gamma   90.00
#
_symmetry.space_group_name_H-M   'P 1'
#
loop_
_entity.id
_entity.type
_entity.pdbx_description
1 polymer ?
#
loop_
_entity_poly.entity_id
_entity_poly.type
_entity_poly.pdbx_seq_one_letter_code
_entity_poly.pdbx_strand_id
1 'polypeptide(L)'
;MPERIRRCSEEADAILKVAVEKGNDILRERDRKGSIIRVADVQFLGPGDESRKCALWTAALGELESLGYAWPASTERGVFRITGRGRNYVAKITRAGSLGA
;
A
#
# COMPACT_ATOMS: atom_id res chain seq x y z
N MET A 1 -4.91 25.87 -4.55
CA MET A 1 -5.26 24.76 -5.45
C MET A 1 -5.64 23.56 -4.60
N PRO A 2 -6.89 23.05 -4.60
CA PRO A 2 -7.19 21.84 -3.85
C PRO A 2 -6.44 20.66 -4.49
N GLU A 3 -5.62 19.95 -3.70
CA GLU A 3 -4.94 18.74 -4.15
C GLU A 3 -6.00 17.72 -4.62
N ARG A 4 -6.07 17.47 -5.93
CA ARG A 4 -6.86 16.38 -6.47
C ARG A 4 -6.27 15.07 -5.98
N ILE A 5 -6.98 14.41 -5.07
CA ILE A 5 -6.68 13.05 -4.68
C ILE A 5 -6.89 12.16 -5.90
N ARG A 6 -5.83 11.45 -6.29
CA ARG A 6 -5.90 10.42 -7.33
C ARG A 6 -6.35 9.12 -6.67
N ARG A 7 -7.38 8.48 -7.24
CA ARG A 7 -7.75 7.11 -6.86
C ARG A 7 -6.58 6.18 -7.17
N CYS A 8 -6.33 5.22 -6.29
CA CYS A 8 -5.42 4.12 -6.54
C CYS A 8 -6.16 2.91 -7.14
N SER A 9 -5.40 1.91 -7.57
CA SER A 9 -5.90 0.54 -7.78
C SER A 9 -6.49 -0.07 -6.50
N GLU A 10 -7.30 -1.12 -6.65
CA GLU A 10 -7.92 -1.83 -5.53
C GLU A 10 -6.88 -2.45 -4.59
N GLU A 11 -5.77 -2.95 -5.14
CA GLU A 11 -4.66 -3.53 -4.39
C GLU A 11 -3.88 -2.47 -3.61
N ALA A 12 -3.65 -1.29 -4.20
CA ALA A 12 -3.00 -0.17 -3.53
C ALA A 12 -3.87 0.36 -2.39
N ASP A 13 -5.19 0.47 -2.63
CA ASP A 13 -6.17 0.82 -1.62
C ASP A 13 -6.18 -0.19 -0.46
N ALA A 14 -6.10 -1.49 -0.76
CA ALA A 14 -6.07 -2.55 0.26
C ALA A 14 -4.82 -2.44 1.15
N ILE A 15 -3.63 -2.31 0.56
CA ILE A 15 -2.39 -2.12 1.32
C ILE A 15 -2.48 -0.88 2.20
N LEU A 16 -2.89 0.25 1.61
CA LEU A 16 -2.89 1.55 2.28
C LEU A 16 -3.90 1.60 3.42
N LYS A 17 -5.10 1.03 3.25
CA LYS A 17 -6.13 0.93 4.31
C LYS A 17 -5.60 0.16 5.50
N VAL A 18 -5.05 -1.03 5.28
CA VAL A 18 -4.53 -1.86 6.36
C VAL A 18 -3.36 -1.18 7.07
N ALA A 19 -2.46 -0.51 6.32
CA ALA A 19 -1.34 0.21 6.91
C ALA A 19 -1.78 1.39 7.78
N VAL A 20 -2.80 2.14 7.35
CA VAL A 20 -3.37 3.24 8.13
C VAL A 20 -4.13 2.73 9.34
N GLU A 21 -4.98 1.71 9.18
CA GLU A 21 -5.81 1.15 10.25
C GLU A 21 -4.96 0.51 11.35
N LYS A 22 -3.95 -0.28 10.96
CA LYS A 22 -3.03 -0.93 11.89
C LYS A 22 -1.93 0.00 12.39
N GLY A 23 -1.80 1.21 11.83
CA GLY A 23 -0.72 2.14 12.16
C GLY A 23 0.69 1.58 11.90
N ASN A 24 0.83 0.72 10.89
CA ASN A 24 2.07 -0.01 10.59
C ASN A 24 2.69 0.40 9.25
N ASP A 25 4.00 0.21 9.13
CA ASP A 25 4.72 0.39 7.86
C ASP A 25 4.47 -0.83 6.94
N ILE A 26 4.52 -0.60 5.63
CA ILE A 26 4.41 -1.68 4.63
C ILE A 26 5.78 -2.32 4.49
N LEU A 27 5.85 -3.63 4.64
CA LEU A 27 7.07 -4.41 4.47
C LEU A 27 7.04 -5.10 3.10
N ARG A 28 8.09 -4.87 2.34
CA ARG A 28 8.42 -5.53 1.08
C ARG A 28 9.73 -6.27 1.26
N GLU A 29 9.67 -7.58 1.24
CA GLU A 29 10.86 -8.44 1.28
C GLU A 29 10.99 -9.12 -0.07
N ARG A 30 12.20 -9.18 -0.62
CA ARG A 30 12.48 -9.89 -1.87
C ARG A 30 13.55 -10.92 -1.58
N ASP A 31 13.18 -12.19 -1.66
CA ASP A 31 14.10 -13.30 -1.48
C ASP A 31 14.30 -14.06 -2.80
N ARG A 32 15.07 -15.15 -2.77
CA ARG A 32 15.25 -16.02 -3.95
C ARG A 32 13.99 -16.84 -4.28
N LYS A 33 13.01 -16.89 -3.38
CA LYS A 33 11.78 -17.69 -3.50
C LYS A 33 10.57 -16.87 -3.97
N GLY A 34 10.65 -15.54 -3.94
CA GLY A 34 9.58 -14.65 -4.36
C GLY A 34 9.69 -13.24 -3.78
N SER A 35 8.61 -12.48 -3.93
CA SER A 35 8.44 -11.20 -3.24
C SER A 35 7.36 -11.37 -2.19
N ILE A 36 7.54 -10.73 -1.05
CA ILE A 36 6.59 -10.71 0.06
C ILE A 36 6.19 -9.26 0.26
N ILE A 37 4.88 -9.01 0.34
CA ILE A 37 4.32 -7.71 0.70
C ILE A 37 3.37 -7.93 1.86
N ARG A 38 3.65 -7.31 3.00
CA ARG A 38 2.85 -7.46 4.21
C ARG A 38 2.78 -6.16 5.00
N VAL A 39 1.74 -6.04 5.81
CA VAL A 39 1.53 -4.94 6.74
C VAL A 39 1.10 -5.57 8.06
N ALA A 40 1.91 -5.40 9.11
CA ALA A 40 1.69 -6.10 10.39
C ALA A 40 1.49 -7.62 10.19
N ASP A 41 0.32 -8.12 10.57
CA ASP A 41 -0.14 -9.51 10.46
C ASP A 41 -0.76 -9.87 9.09
N VAL A 42 -0.98 -8.91 8.20
CA VAL A 42 -1.65 -9.12 6.91
C VAL A 42 -0.65 -9.30 5.78
N GLN A 43 -0.67 -10.45 5.12
CA GLN A 43 0.17 -10.74 3.95
C GLN A 43 -0.65 -10.62 2.66
N PHE A 44 -0.25 -9.69 1.79
CA PHE A 44 -0.87 -9.47 0.48
C PHE A 44 -0.20 -10.29 -0.63
N LEU A 45 1.12 -10.44 -0.52
CA LEU A 45 1.93 -11.25 -1.42
C LEU A 45 2.85 -12.13 -0.60
N GLY A 46 2.91 -13.41 -0.95
CA GLY A 46 3.72 -14.43 -0.30
C GLY A 46 4.73 -15.11 -1.24
N PRO A 47 5.66 -15.89 -0.67
CA PRO A 47 6.59 -16.66 -1.46
C PRO A 47 5.84 -17.75 -2.25
N GLY A 48 6.15 -17.88 -3.55
CA GLY A 48 5.49 -18.85 -4.42
C GLY A 48 4.15 -18.41 -5.02
N ASP A 49 3.69 -17.18 -4.76
CA ASP A 49 2.54 -16.62 -5.48
C ASP A 49 2.84 -16.52 -6.99
N GLU A 50 1.82 -16.77 -7.82
CA GLU A 50 1.95 -16.73 -9.27
C GLU A 50 2.50 -15.38 -9.77
N SER A 51 3.28 -15.41 -10.86
CA SER A 51 3.94 -14.23 -11.42
C SER A 51 3.00 -13.05 -11.68
N ARG A 52 1.75 -13.32 -12.08
CA ARG A 52 0.73 -12.29 -12.32
C ARG A 52 0.35 -11.57 -11.01
N LYS A 53 0.14 -12.33 -9.93
CA LYS A 53 -0.17 -11.77 -8.61
C LYS A 53 1.04 -10.98 -8.07
N CYS A 54 2.25 -11.51 -8.24
CA CYS A 54 3.48 -10.77 -7.91
C CYS A 54 3.57 -9.41 -8.61
N ALA A 55 3.31 -9.37 -9.92
CA ALA A 55 3.34 -8.14 -10.70
C ALA A 55 2.29 -7.13 -10.22
N LEU A 56 1.07 -7.60 -9.96
CA LEU A 56 -0.05 -6.77 -9.51
C LEU A 56 0.24 -6.09 -8.17
N TRP A 57 0.62 -6.83 -7.14
CA TRP A 57 0.90 -6.27 -5.82
C TRP A 57 2.18 -5.42 -5.79
N THR A 58 3.17 -5.76 -6.61
CA THR A 58 4.37 -4.92 -6.78
C THR A 58 4.04 -3.60 -7.46
N ALA A 59 3.19 -3.62 -8.50
CA ALA A 59 2.73 -2.43 -9.18
C ALA A 59 1.89 -1.55 -8.25
N ALA A 60 1.03 -2.13 -7.42
CA ALA A 60 0.25 -1.43 -6.42
C ALA A 60 1.15 -0.66 -5.42
N LEU A 61 2.22 -1.29 -4.95
CA LEU A 61 3.18 -0.63 -4.07
C LEU A 61 3.92 0.52 -4.78
N GLY A 62 4.32 0.31 -6.05
CA GLY A 62 4.91 1.37 -6.88
C GLY A 62 3.96 2.52 -7.19
N GLU A 63 2.66 2.25 -7.30
CA GLU A 63 1.62 3.27 -7.43
C GLU A 63 1.53 4.11 -6.16
N LEU A 64 1.52 3.49 -4.97
CA LEU A 64 1.52 4.22 -3.69
C LEU A 64 2.72 5.15 -3.55
N GLU A 65 3.88 4.72 -4.03
CA GLU A 65 5.10 5.54 -4.08
C GLU A 65 4.97 6.70 -5.08
N SER A 66 4.54 6.42 -6.31
CA SER A 66 4.35 7.41 -7.37
C SER A 66 3.32 8.50 -7.00
N LEU A 67 2.27 8.11 -6.27
CA LEU A 67 1.26 9.03 -5.75
C LEU A 67 1.69 9.75 -4.46
N GLY A 68 2.83 9.39 -3.88
CA GLY A 68 3.35 9.96 -2.64
C GLY A 68 2.53 9.58 -1.40
N TYR A 69 1.79 8.48 -1.46
CA TYR A 69 1.01 7.93 -0.34
C TYR A 69 1.86 7.09 0.60
N ALA A 70 2.93 6.49 0.09
CA ALA A 70 3.96 5.83 0.89
C ALA A 70 5.35 6.18 0.35
N TRP A 71 6.37 6.17 1.22
CA TRP A 71 7.77 6.40 0.82
C TRP A 71 8.67 5.34 1.45
N PRO A 72 9.72 4.90 0.74
CA PRO A 72 10.72 4.03 1.33
C PRO A 72 11.38 4.73 2.53
N ALA A 73 11.32 4.09 3.70
CA ALA A 73 11.96 4.57 4.92
C ALA A 73 13.48 4.34 4.92
N SER A 74 13.98 3.47 4.05
CA SER A 74 15.40 3.20 3.82
C SER A 74 15.60 2.66 2.39
N THR A 75 16.74 2.98 1.78
CA THR A 75 17.14 2.44 0.47
C THR A 75 17.47 0.95 0.49
N GLU A 76 17.77 0.39 1.67
CA GLU A 76 18.19 -1.02 1.81
C GLU A 76 17.11 -1.92 2.41
N ARG A 77 16.08 -1.33 3.01
CA ARG A 77 15.02 -2.08 3.67
C ARG A 77 13.73 -1.71 2.97
N GLY A 78 13.05 -2.69 2.39
CA GLY A 78 11.76 -2.50 1.72
C GLY A 78 10.62 -2.12 2.67
N VAL A 79 10.88 -1.25 3.64
CA VAL A 79 9.93 -0.67 4.56
C VAL A 79 9.42 0.61 3.92
N PHE A 80 8.13 0.70 3.68
CA PHE A 80 7.47 1.89 3.15
C PHE A 80 6.60 2.49 4.25
N ARG A 81 6.87 3.75 4.57
CA ARG A 81 6.11 4.51 5.56
C ARG A 81 4.97 5.26 4.89
N ILE A 82 3.79 5.20 5.51
CA ILE A 82 2.63 5.94 5.03
C ILE A 82 2.78 7.44 5.32
N THR A 83 2.50 8.27 4.32
CA THR A 83 2.56 9.73 4.46
C THR A 83 1.28 10.31 5.05
N GLY A 84 1.33 11.60 5.43
CA GLY A 84 0.12 12.36 5.73
C GLY A 84 -0.88 12.38 4.55
N ARG A 85 -0.37 12.39 3.30
CA ARG A 85 -1.20 12.32 2.10
C ARG A 85 -1.93 10.97 1.99
N GLY A 86 -1.22 9.86 2.22
CA GLY A 86 -1.81 8.52 2.26
C GLY A 86 -2.86 8.35 3.35
N ARG A 87 -2.61 8.88 4.56
CA ARG A 87 -3.60 8.88 5.65
C ARG A 87 -4.85 9.69 5.29
N ASN A 88 -4.66 10.88 4.71
CA ASN A 88 -5.77 11.73 4.25
C ASN A 88 -6.57 11.07 3.14
N TYR A 89 -5.92 10.34 2.23
CA TYR A 89 -6.58 9.56 1.20
C TYR A 89 -7.52 8.51 1.82
N VAL A 90 -7.01 7.67 2.72
CA VAL A 90 -7.79 6.63 3.41
C VAL A 90 -8.97 7.26 4.15
N ALA A 91 -8.75 8.34 4.90
CA ALA A 91 -9.82 9.03 5.61
C ALA A 91 -10.95 9.51 4.68
N LYS A 92 -10.64 9.97 3.46
CA LYS A 92 -11.65 10.42 2.50
C LYS A 92 -12.41 9.28 1.86
N ILE A 93 -11.74 8.18 1.47
CA ILE A 93 -12.43 7.04 0.85
C ILE A 93 -13.28 6.27 1.87
N THR A 94 -12.86 6.20 3.14
CA THR A 94 -13.66 5.58 4.20
C THR A 94 -14.91 6.42 4.49
N ARG A 95 -14.78 7.75 4.60
CA ARG A 95 -15.93 8.65 4.79
C ARG A 95 -16.89 8.67 3.61
N ALA A 96 -16.39 8.55 2.39
CA ALA A 96 -17.22 8.45 1.19
C ALA A 96 -18.05 7.15 1.16
N GLY A 97 -17.53 6.06 1.75
CA GLY A 97 -18.28 4.81 1.92
C GLY A 97 -19.32 4.86 3.04
N SER A 98 -19.12 5.68 4.07
CA SER A 98 -20.05 5.82 5.21
C SER A 98 -21.26 6.71 4.94
N LEU A 99 -21.30 7.47 3.84
CA LEU A 99 -22.41 8.38 3.49
C LEU A 99 -23.44 7.74 2.55
N GLY A 100 -23.40 6.40 2.38
CA GLY A 100 -24.26 5.66 1.46
C GLY A 100 -25.02 4.49 2.09
N ALA A 101 -25.25 4.51 3.41
CA ALA A 101 -26.07 3.52 4.13
C ALA A 101 -27.20 4.22 4.88
#